data_AF-A0AAV4WIR6-F1
#
_entry.id   AF-A0AAV4WIR6-F1
#
_cell.length_a   1.000
_cell.length_b   1.000
_cell.length_c   1.000
_cell.angle_alpha   90.00
_cell.angle_beta   90.00
_cell.angle_gamma   90.00
#
_symmetry.space_group_name_H-M   'P 1'
#
loop_
_entity.id
_entity.type
_entity.pdbx_description
1 polymer ?
#
loop_
_entity_poly.entity_id
_entity_poly.type
_entity_poly.pdbx_seq_one_letter_code
_entity_poly.pdbx_strand_id
1 'polypeptide(L)'
;MSKKNQDVIYTEKIDSTFLDHKCKIEWRINKLSKCYRNLYSTEITPYYNCRTKWKMFINFMQHYISVGFQRCDDAKDFVEAQFSLSIENTQGQVYDKATSNSSEKVLRVPRPSTNECKGFKLMEDDVLVIKGSIDLIGCCILTTRSVTFS
;
A
#
# COMPACT_ATOMS: atom_id res chain seq x y z
N MET A 1 24.61 22.96 10.14
CA MET A 1 24.18 22.99 8.72
C MET A 1 22.94 22.10 8.58
N SER A 2 21.75 22.69 8.47
CA SER A 2 20.51 21.94 8.26
C SER A 2 20.50 21.43 6.82
N LYS A 3 20.64 20.12 6.61
CA LYS A 3 20.43 19.52 5.28
C LYS A 3 18.97 19.76 4.93
N LYS A 4 18.72 20.68 3.98
CA LYS A 4 17.42 20.86 3.34
C LYS A 4 16.91 19.47 2.93
N ASN A 5 15.79 19.05 3.51
CA ASN A 5 15.01 17.91 3.02
C ASN A 5 14.77 18.15 1.54
N GLN A 6 15.49 17.43 0.67
CA GLN A 6 15.12 17.40 -0.75
C GLN A 6 13.75 16.74 -0.80
N ASP A 7 12.76 17.48 -1.28
CA ASP A 7 11.38 17.02 -1.34
C ASP A 7 11.32 15.68 -2.07
N VAL A 8 10.89 14.66 -1.34
CA VAL A 8 10.50 13.37 -1.91
C VAL A 8 9.20 13.65 -2.66
N ILE A 9 9.30 13.82 -3.98
CA ILE A 9 8.12 13.98 -4.82
C ILE A 9 7.51 12.60 -4.99
N TYR A 10 6.26 12.45 -4.56
CA TYR A 10 5.46 11.29 -4.89
C TYR A 10 4.22 11.68 -5.69
N THR A 11 3.75 10.76 -6.52
CA THR A 11 2.54 10.92 -7.33
C THR A 11 1.66 9.70 -7.13
N GLU A 12 0.38 9.94 -6.91
CA GLU A 12 -0.61 8.92 -6.63
C GLU A 12 -1.68 8.93 -7.72
N LYS A 13 -2.03 7.74 -8.21
CA LYS A 13 -3.21 7.53 -9.06
C LYS A 13 -4.10 6.51 -8.38
N ILE A 14 -5.37 6.84 -8.25
CA ILE A 14 -6.39 6.02 -7.58
C ILE A 14 -7.49 5.72 -8.59
N ASP A 15 -7.72 4.44 -8.87
CA ASP A 15 -8.83 3.96 -9.69
C ASP A 15 -9.78 3.14 -8.81
N SER A 16 -11.03 3.59 -8.69
CA SER A 16 -12.11 2.90 -7.96
C SER A 16 -13.25 2.55 -8.90
N THR A 17 -13.75 1.31 -8.87
CA THR A 17 -14.95 0.90 -9.63
C THR A 17 -16.18 0.97 -8.74
N PHE A 18 -17.27 1.58 -9.22
CA PHE A 18 -18.49 1.85 -8.44
C PHE A 18 -19.33 0.61 -8.03
N LEU A 19 -18.95 -0.59 -8.45
CA LEU A 19 -19.72 -1.82 -8.18
C LEU A 19 -18.92 -2.87 -7.41
N ASP A 20 -17.60 -2.75 -7.39
CA ASP A 20 -16.72 -3.66 -6.68
C ASP A 20 -16.09 -2.87 -5.53
N HIS A 21 -15.95 -3.44 -4.34
CA HIS A 21 -15.30 -2.77 -3.20
C HIS A 21 -13.78 -2.74 -3.38
N LYS A 22 -13.38 -2.34 -4.58
CA LYS A 22 -12.07 -2.52 -5.15
C LYS A 22 -11.46 -1.18 -5.47
N CYS A 23 -10.25 -1.00 -4.99
CA CYS A 23 -9.44 0.16 -5.28
C CYS A 23 -8.06 -0.26 -5.71
N LYS A 24 -7.54 0.41 -6.75
CA LYS A 24 -6.16 0.29 -7.20
C LYS A 24 -5.44 1.61 -6.96
N ILE A 25 -4.22 1.52 -6.46
CA ILE A 25 -3.35 2.66 -6.17
C ILE A 25 -2.01 2.42 -6.85
N GLU A 26 -1.52 3.41 -7.56
CA GLU A 26 -0.14 3.48 -8.01
C GLU A 26 0.55 4.62 -7.26
N TRP A 27 1.55 4.29 -6.44
CA TRP A 27 2.31 5.23 -5.64
C TRP A 27 3.76 5.27 -6.13
N ARG A 28 4.16 6.39 -6.73
CA ARG A 28 5.51 6.60 -7.25
C ARG A 28 6.35 7.38 -6.27
N ILE A 29 7.55 6.90 -5.94
CA ILE A 29 8.43 7.52 -4.95
C ILE A 29 9.79 7.74 -5.57
N ASN A 30 10.16 9.01 -5.69
CA ASN A 30 11.46 9.42 -6.20
C ASN A 30 12.47 9.50 -5.05
N LYS A 31 13.73 9.11 -5.31
CA LYS A 31 14.85 9.27 -4.36
C LYS A 31 14.61 8.56 -3.01
N LEU A 32 14.10 7.33 -3.04
CA LEU A 32 13.81 6.55 -1.83
C LEU A 32 15.02 6.45 -0.88
N SER A 33 16.24 6.36 -1.42
CA SER A 33 17.49 6.34 -0.65
C SER A 33 17.67 7.56 0.26
N LYS A 34 17.09 8.70 -0.10
CA LYS A 34 17.17 9.95 0.67
C LYS A 34 16.10 10.00 1.75
N CYS A 35 15.23 9.01 1.82
CA CYS A 35 14.14 8.91 2.77
C CYS A 35 14.35 7.71 3.71
N TYR A 36 14.75 7.98 4.95
CA TYR A 36 14.85 6.96 6.00
C TYR A 36 13.79 7.15 7.11
N ARG A 37 12.69 7.83 6.78
CA ARG A 37 11.52 7.99 7.64
C ARG A 37 10.36 7.21 7.06
N ASN A 38 9.44 6.75 7.92
CA ASN A 38 8.22 6.09 7.45
C ASN A 38 7.45 7.02 6.49
N LEU A 39 6.96 6.45 5.41
CA LEU A 39 6.14 7.14 4.41
C LEU A 39 4.73 6.59 4.44
N TYR A 40 3.78 7.46 4.15
CA TYR A 40 2.37 7.11 4.03
C TYR A 40 1.79 7.77 2.79
N SER A 41 0.93 7.04 2.06
CA SER A 41 0.15 7.63 0.98
C SER A 41 -0.96 8.53 1.52
N THR A 42 -1.69 9.21 0.63
CA THR A 42 -2.99 9.79 1.01
C THR A 42 -3.97 8.70 1.46
N GLU A 43 -4.98 9.10 2.23
CA GLU A 43 -6.08 8.22 2.62
C GLU A 43 -6.91 7.83 1.40
N ILE A 44 -7.23 6.55 1.30
CA ILE A 44 -8.05 5.96 0.26
C ILE A 44 -9.30 5.37 0.89
N THR A 45 -10.43 5.63 0.24
CA THR A 45 -11.70 4.99 0.56
C THR A 45 -12.01 4.02 -0.59
N PRO A 46 -12.01 2.69 -0.38
CA PRO A 46 -12.10 1.72 -1.48
C PRO A 46 -13.38 1.81 -2.31
N TYR A 47 -14.45 2.38 -1.73
CA TYR A 47 -15.76 2.51 -2.35
C TYR A 47 -16.51 3.77 -1.86
N TYR A 48 -17.38 4.33 -2.70
CA TYR A 48 -18.22 5.48 -2.33
C TYR A 48 -19.14 5.13 -1.15
N ASN A 49 -19.08 5.89 -0.05
CA ASN A 49 -19.73 5.59 1.25
C ASN A 49 -19.13 4.43 2.07
N CYS A 50 -17.97 3.88 1.69
CA CYS A 50 -17.23 3.02 2.61
C CYS A 50 -16.79 3.85 3.82
N ARG A 51 -17.06 3.35 5.04
CA ARG A 51 -16.58 3.99 6.27
C ARG A 51 -15.11 3.71 6.55
N THR A 52 -14.60 2.66 5.91
CA THR A 52 -13.24 2.18 6.11
C THR A 52 -12.27 2.96 5.24
N LYS A 53 -11.24 3.51 5.88
CA LYS A 53 -10.19 4.29 5.27
C LYS A 53 -8.88 3.54 5.36
N TRP A 54 -8.12 3.54 4.28
CA TRP A 54 -6.84 2.85 4.18
C TRP A 54 -5.77 3.80 3.68
N LYS A 55 -4.52 3.51 3.99
CA LYS A 55 -3.37 4.12 3.34
C LYS A 55 -2.33 3.06 3.03
N MET A 56 -1.54 3.29 2.00
CA MET A 56 -0.30 2.56 1.81
C MET A 56 0.76 3.12 2.74
N PHE A 57 1.66 2.26 3.19
CA PHE A 57 2.79 2.68 4.02
C PHE A 57 4.09 2.06 3.54
N ILE A 58 5.18 2.74 3.88
CA ILE A 58 6.55 2.22 3.84
C ILE A 58 7.17 2.45 5.20
N ASN A 59 7.53 1.37 5.88
CA ASN A 59 8.29 1.44 7.12
C ASN A 59 9.72 0.97 6.87
N PHE A 60 10.68 1.81 7.26
CA PHE A 60 12.10 1.50 7.12
C PHE A 60 12.56 0.78 8.40
N MET A 61 12.84 -0.51 8.28
CA MET A 61 13.39 -1.33 9.35
C MET A 61 14.91 -1.46 9.16
N GLN A 62 15.60 -2.02 10.14
CA GLN A 62 17.07 -2.09 10.13
C GLN A 62 17.62 -2.79 8.87
N HIS A 63 17.03 -3.93 8.49
CA HIS A 63 17.52 -4.77 7.38
C HIS A 63 16.58 -4.83 6.16
N TYR A 64 15.34 -4.40 6.31
CA TYR A 64 14.32 -4.47 5.25
C TYR A 64 13.41 -3.26 5.29
N ILE A 65 12.64 -3.10 4.23
CA ILE A 65 11.57 -2.14 4.07
C ILE A 65 10.26 -2.93 4.10
N SER A 66 9.34 -2.53 4.95
CA SER A 66 7.98 -3.06 4.96
C SER A 66 7.09 -2.16 4.12
N VAL A 67 6.41 -2.73 3.14
CA VAL A 67 5.42 -2.02 2.33
C VAL A 67 4.07 -2.72 2.52
N GLY A 68 3.01 -1.98 2.77
CA GLY A 68 1.71 -2.59 3.02
C GLY A 68 0.56 -1.61 3.03
N PHE A 69 -0.60 -2.12 3.42
CA PHE A 69 -1.79 -1.34 3.68
C PHE A 69 -2.04 -1.24 5.19
N GLN A 70 -2.45 -0.06 5.63
CA GLN A 70 -2.84 0.21 6.99
C GLN A 70 -4.23 0.83 7.00
N ARG A 71 -5.12 0.27 7.82
CA ARG A 71 -6.41 0.87 8.12
C ARG A 71 -6.23 2.10 9.00
N CYS A 72 -6.98 3.17 8.71
CA CYS A 72 -6.81 4.49 9.30
C CYS A 72 -8.05 4.97 10.07
N ASP A 73 -9.18 4.28 9.94
CA ASP A 73 -10.36 4.57 10.74
C ASP A 73 -10.32 3.84 12.09
N ASP A 74 -10.92 4.44 13.11
CA ASP A 74 -10.99 3.90 14.48
C ASP A 74 -12.05 2.79 14.64
N ALA A 75 -12.61 2.27 13.54
CA ALA A 75 -13.69 1.31 13.62
C ALA A 75 -13.17 -0.08 14.02
N LYS A 76 -13.89 -0.70 14.96
CA LYS A 76 -13.52 -1.99 15.58
C LYS A 76 -14.06 -3.20 14.83
N ASP A 77 -14.74 -2.99 13.70
CA ASP A 77 -15.27 -4.05 12.86
C ASP A 77 -14.15 -4.82 12.18
N PHE A 78 -14.33 -6.13 12.04
CA PHE A 78 -13.42 -6.94 11.24
C PHE A 78 -13.73 -6.72 9.76
N VAL A 79 -12.75 -6.22 9.01
CA VAL A 79 -12.86 -6.04 7.55
C VAL A 79 -11.92 -7.05 6.90
N GLU A 80 -12.51 -7.99 6.18
CA GLU A 80 -11.74 -8.91 5.34
C GLU A 80 -11.45 -8.22 4.01
N ALA A 81 -10.19 -8.32 3.57
CA ALA A 81 -9.77 -7.75 2.31
C ALA A 81 -8.80 -8.70 1.61
N GLN A 82 -8.93 -8.77 0.29
CA GLN A 82 -7.87 -9.25 -0.56
C GLN A 82 -6.96 -8.08 -0.91
N PHE A 83 -5.70 -8.18 -0.50
CA PHE A 83 -4.66 -7.23 -0.84
C PHE A 83 -3.78 -7.83 -1.92
N SER A 84 -3.50 -7.06 -2.97
CA SER A 84 -2.43 -7.32 -3.92
C SER A 84 -1.45 -6.17 -3.91
N LEU A 85 -0.17 -6.44 -3.74
CA LEU A 85 0.88 -5.44 -3.68
C LEU A 85 2.02 -5.86 -4.60
N SER A 86 2.54 -4.94 -5.40
CA SER A 86 3.78 -5.10 -6.16
C SER A 86 4.68 -3.90 -6.01
N ILE A 87 5.98 -4.18 -6.10
CA ILE A 87 7.03 -3.18 -6.15
C ILE A 87 7.69 -3.32 -7.52
N GLU A 88 7.70 -2.23 -8.27
CA GLU A 88 8.10 -2.17 -9.66
C GLU A 88 9.06 -1.00 -9.90
N ASN A 89 9.83 -1.07 -10.98
CA ASN A 89 10.51 0.09 -11.53
C ASN A 89 9.62 0.81 -12.57
N THR A 90 10.12 1.93 -13.11
CA THR A 90 9.39 2.73 -14.13
C THR A 90 9.12 2.01 -15.44
N GLN A 91 9.85 0.93 -15.72
CA GLN A 91 9.71 0.08 -16.90
C GLN A 91 8.69 -1.06 -16.65
N GLY A 92 8.11 -1.15 -15.45
CA GLY A 92 7.16 -2.19 -15.07
C GLY A 92 7.80 -3.53 -14.72
N GLN A 93 9.12 -3.59 -14.54
CA GLN A 93 9.77 -4.80 -14.03
C GLN A 93 9.43 -4.96 -12.55
N VAL A 94 8.93 -6.14 -12.18
CA VAL A 94 8.50 -6.45 -10.81
C VAL A 94 9.70 -6.91 -9.99
N TYR A 95 9.98 -6.20 -8.90
CA TYR A 95 10.97 -6.59 -7.90
C TYR A 95 10.41 -7.69 -7.00
N ASP A 96 9.21 -7.46 -6.47
CA ASP A 96 8.50 -8.38 -5.60
C ASP A 96 7.00 -8.13 -5.69
N LYS A 97 6.21 -9.17 -5.41
CA LYS A 97 4.75 -9.06 -5.35
C LYS A 97 4.19 -10.05 -4.33
N ALA A 98 3.09 -9.68 -3.71
CA ALA A 98 2.33 -10.60 -2.89
C ALA A 98 0.84 -10.31 -2.94
N THR A 99 0.07 -11.38 -2.83
CA THR A 99 -1.38 -11.34 -2.64
C THR A 99 -1.72 -12.09 -1.36
N SER A 100 -2.70 -11.60 -0.59
CA SER A 100 -3.30 -12.35 0.53
C SER A 100 -4.72 -11.90 0.81
N ASN A 101 -5.46 -12.82 1.44
CA ASN A 101 -6.73 -12.51 2.08
C ASN A 101 -6.46 -12.39 3.58
N SER A 102 -6.49 -11.17 4.10
CA SER A 102 -6.25 -10.87 5.52
C SER A 102 -6.74 -9.46 5.83
N SER A 103 -6.75 -9.05 7.09
CA SER A 103 -6.95 -7.64 7.45
C SER A 103 -5.72 -6.78 7.15
N GLU A 104 -4.55 -7.41 6.98
CA GLU A 104 -3.28 -6.73 6.71
C GLU A 104 -2.39 -7.57 5.81
N LYS A 105 -1.81 -6.95 4.78
CA LYS A 105 -0.72 -7.55 3.98
C LYS A 105 0.48 -6.64 3.94
N VAL A 106 1.63 -7.22 4.24
CA VAL A 106 2.93 -6.53 4.24
C VAL A 106 3.91 -7.31 3.37
N LEU A 107 4.51 -6.65 2.40
CA LEU A 107 5.71 -7.08 1.70
C LEU A 107 6.94 -6.64 2.48
N ARG A 108 7.89 -7.56 2.69
CA ARG A 108 9.20 -7.25 3.26
C ARG A 108 10.24 -7.32 2.16
N VAL A 109 10.87 -6.19 1.90
CA VAL A 109 11.85 -6.01 0.83
C VAL A 109 13.23 -5.74 1.43
N PRO A 110 14.28 -6.47 1.04
CA PRO A 110 15.64 -6.14 1.45
C PRO A 110 15.95 -4.67 1.17
N ARG A 111 16.73 -4.02 2.05
CA ARG A 111 17.15 -2.64 1.77
C ARG A 111 18.05 -2.61 0.53
N PRO A 112 18.03 -1.52 -0.26
CA PRO A 112 18.90 -1.35 -1.44
C PRO A 112 20.40 -1.61 -1.21
N SER A 113 20.89 -1.40 0.01
CA SER A 113 22.28 -1.66 0.41
C SER A 113 22.59 -3.10 0.80
N THR A 114 21.58 -3.98 0.86
CA THR A 114 21.72 -5.40 1.21
C THR A 114 21.74 -6.24 -0.07
N ASN A 115 22.73 -7.12 -0.19
CA ASN A 115 23.11 -7.79 -1.44
C ASN A 115 22.22 -9.00 -1.82
N GLU A 116 20.96 -9.05 -1.34
CA GLU A 116 20.14 -10.26 -1.44
C GLU A 116 19.17 -10.26 -2.64
N CYS A 117 19.14 -11.41 -3.32
CA CYS A 117 18.50 -11.71 -4.60
C CYS A 117 17.00 -11.39 -4.67
N LYS A 118 16.62 -10.47 -5.57
CA LYS A 118 15.36 -10.46 -6.36
C LYS A 118 15.63 -9.83 -7.74
N GLY A 119 14.68 -9.97 -8.68
CA GLY A 119 14.86 -9.88 -10.15
C GLY A 119 15.59 -8.67 -10.75
N PHE A 120 15.82 -7.59 -9.98
CA PHE A 120 16.78 -6.52 -10.27
C PHE A 120 17.22 -5.84 -8.96
N LYS A 121 18.32 -5.10 -8.99
CA LYS A 121 18.80 -4.33 -7.83
C LYS A 121 18.05 -3.00 -7.75
N LEU A 122 17.34 -2.75 -6.65
CA LEU A 122 16.81 -1.43 -6.32
C LEU A 122 17.97 -0.46 -6.15
N MET A 123 18.19 0.44 -7.10
CA MET A 123 19.25 1.44 -6.99
C MET A 123 18.78 2.64 -6.18
N GLU A 124 19.72 3.36 -5.58
CA GLU A 124 19.42 4.46 -4.67
C GLU A 124 18.68 5.63 -5.35
N ASP A 125 18.87 5.83 -6.64
CA ASP A 125 18.23 6.90 -7.42
C ASP A 125 17.03 6.43 -8.25
N ASP A 126 16.65 5.15 -8.18
CA ASP A 126 15.51 4.63 -8.93
C ASP A 126 14.19 5.20 -8.38
N VAL A 127 13.24 5.37 -9.30
CA VAL A 127 11.85 5.65 -8.94
C VAL A 127 11.19 4.34 -8.56
N LEU A 128 10.81 4.23 -7.28
CA LEU A 128 10.05 3.10 -6.79
C LEU A 128 8.59 3.28 -7.19
N VAL A 129 8.02 2.32 -7.92
CA VAL A 129 6.60 2.29 -8.23
C VAL A 129 5.97 1.20 -7.37
N ILE A 130 5.10 1.58 -6.44
CA ILE A 130 4.37 0.63 -5.61
C ILE A 130 2.95 0.59 -6.11
N LYS A 131 2.50 -0.57 -6.58
CA LYS A 131 1.11 -0.77 -6.98
C LYS A 131 0.40 -1.60 -5.93
N GLY A 132 -0.66 -1.04 -5.39
CA GLY A 132 -1.52 -1.68 -4.43
C GLY A 132 -2.92 -1.90 -5.02
N SER A 133 -3.57 -2.99 -4.65
CA SER A 133 -4.99 -3.22 -4.86
C SER A 133 -5.59 -3.72 -3.56
N ILE A 134 -6.71 -3.12 -3.15
CA ILE A 134 -7.56 -3.59 -2.07
C ILE A 134 -8.86 -4.05 -2.69
N ASP A 135 -9.37 -5.20 -2.28
CA ASP A 135 -10.69 -5.72 -2.65
C ASP A 135 -11.39 -6.18 -1.36
N LEU A 136 -12.37 -5.43 -0.87
CA LEU A 136 -13.03 -5.73 0.40
C LEU A 136 -14.03 -6.88 0.21
N ILE A 137 -13.86 -7.95 0.99
CA ILE A 137 -14.71 -9.14 0.96
C ILE A 137 -15.71 -9.03 2.12
N GLY A 138 -17.00 -8.95 1.79
CA GLY A 138 -18.05 -8.74 2.80
C GLY A 138 -18.10 -7.27 3.22
N CYS A 139 -18.92 -6.47 2.55
CA CYS A 139 -18.83 -5.04 2.69
C CYS A 139 -19.31 -4.53 4.05
N CYS A 140 -18.58 -3.52 4.54
CA CYS A 140 -18.95 -2.47 5.48
C CYS A 140 -20.24 -1.68 5.13
N ILE A 141 -21.14 -2.22 4.31
CA ILE A 141 -22.53 -1.75 4.27
C ILE A 141 -23.13 -2.31 5.54
N LEU A 142 -23.50 -1.43 6.48
CA LEU A 142 -24.46 -1.81 7.50
C LEU A 142 -25.63 -2.49 6.78
N THR A 143 -25.76 -3.81 6.92
CA THR A 143 -27.08 -4.40 6.93
C THR A 143 -27.75 -3.83 8.18
N THR A 144 -28.40 -2.67 8.06
CA THR A 144 -29.38 -2.20 9.06
C THR A 144 -30.62 -3.11 9.09
N ARG A 145 -30.50 -4.38 8.71
CA ARG A 145 -31.54 -5.38 8.85
C ARG A 145 -30.93 -6.61 9.50
N SER A 146 -31.24 -6.75 10.78
CA SER A 146 -31.26 -8.03 11.47
C SER A 146 -31.91 -9.05 10.54
N VAL A 147 -31.15 -10.03 10.08
CA VAL A 147 -31.75 -11.23 9.48
C VAL A 147 -32.19 -12.07 10.66
N THR A 148 -33.41 -11.86 11.15
CA THR A 148 -34.11 -12.85 11.96
C THR A 148 -34.31 -14.07 11.08
N PHE A 149 -33.67 -15.18 11.44
CA PHE A 149 -34.09 -16.49 10.95
C PHE A 149 -35.47 -16.77 11.54
N SER A 150 -36.48 -16.81 10.67
CA SER A 150 -37.82 -17.34 10.95
C SER A 150 -37.86 -18.83 10.71
#